data_AF-A0A4Q4SWX6-F1
#
_entry.id   AF-A0A4Q4SWX6-F1
#
_cell.length_a   1.000
_cell.length_b   1.000
_cell.length_c   1.000
_cell.angle_alpha   90.00
_cell.angle_beta   90.00
_cell.angle_gamma   90.00
#
_symmetry.space_group_name_H-M   'P 1'
#
loop_
_entity.id
_entity.type
_entity.pdbx_description
1 polymer ?
#
loop_
_entity_poly.entity_id
_entity_poly.type
_entity_poly.pdbx_seq_one_letter_code
_entity_poly.pdbx_strand_id
1 'polypeptide(L)'
;MDRSSLQSSCGRDATLAVDNGGFAGGINWLEMGAGARYGFAALSIDTGHISTATQLEWALGRPESRTDWGWRAVNGEGRVDSTGNNSTNQSVIEHSYFSGCSTGRGQGLKEAQISSGSFDGVLMGAPAWYTSRLNNWATKVAQWNWPADRPGHIPWTALRTLAREVSRRAEDSTRATPQSESVCLTEAQIGTLRRAYADYVSESTGELIQPGPLLGSEWTIHAVLNYSDASPYTIGYERYFLLDDPEFGVSDFNDSVVELSARSDPGGATADDYGAVA
;
A
#
# COMPACT_ATOMS: atom_id res chain seq x y z
N MET A 1 23.61 27.71 -16.81
CA MET A 1 22.32 27.11 -17.20
C MET A 1 21.29 27.53 -16.18
N ASP A 2 20.22 28.19 -16.63
CA ASP A 2 19.16 28.71 -15.78
C ASP A 2 18.22 27.56 -15.36
N ARG A 3 17.84 27.48 -14.08
CA ARG A 3 16.86 26.49 -13.60
C ARG A 3 15.49 26.65 -14.29
N SER A 4 15.18 27.85 -14.77
CA SER A 4 13.94 28.14 -15.50
C SER A 4 13.87 27.42 -16.86
N SER A 5 15.01 27.23 -17.54
CA SER A 5 15.02 26.58 -18.87
C SER A 5 14.90 25.06 -18.77
N LEU A 6 15.43 24.44 -17.70
CA LEU A 6 15.34 22.99 -17.46
C LEU A 6 13.94 22.54 -17.01
N GLN A 7 13.22 23.37 -16.24
CA GLN A 7 11.83 23.07 -15.88
C GLN A 7 10.87 23.21 -17.06
N SER A 8 11.21 24.05 -18.05
CA SER A 8 10.33 24.24 -19.19
C SER A 8 10.25 23.01 -20.10
N SER A 9 11.29 22.17 -20.16
CA SER A 9 11.42 21.07 -21.15
C SER A 9 11.20 19.66 -20.62
N CYS A 10 11.09 19.46 -19.30
CA CYS A 10 10.82 18.13 -18.77
C CYS A 10 9.43 17.66 -19.22
N GLY A 11 9.26 16.38 -19.57
CA GLY A 11 7.96 15.74 -19.80
C GLY A 11 7.15 16.11 -21.05
N ARG A 12 7.58 17.06 -21.90
CA ARG A 12 6.77 17.56 -23.03
C ARG A 12 6.51 16.55 -24.16
N ASP A 13 7.32 15.52 -24.21
CA ASP A 13 7.28 14.37 -25.10
C ASP A 13 6.93 13.09 -24.33
N ALA A 14 6.39 13.21 -23.12
CA ALA A 14 6.14 12.07 -22.27
C ALA A 14 4.78 12.10 -21.57
N THR A 15 4.26 10.92 -21.33
CA THR A 15 3.09 10.68 -20.47
C THR A 15 3.53 10.32 -19.06
N LEU A 16 2.65 10.58 -18.10
CA LEU A 16 2.82 10.14 -16.72
C LEU A 16 1.50 9.58 -16.20
N ALA A 17 1.40 8.26 -16.14
CA ALA A 17 0.32 7.55 -15.47
C ALA A 17 0.51 7.62 -13.95
N VAL A 18 -0.55 7.99 -13.24
CA VAL A 18 -0.60 8.07 -11.77
C VAL A 18 -1.79 7.31 -11.22
N ASP A 19 -1.61 6.70 -10.05
CA ASP A 19 -2.56 5.73 -9.51
C ASP A 19 -3.00 6.09 -8.08
N ASN A 20 -3.91 5.29 -7.54
CA ASN A 20 -4.51 5.44 -6.24
C ASN A 20 -3.70 4.75 -5.12
N GLY A 21 -4.06 5.04 -3.87
CA GLY A 21 -3.48 4.41 -2.68
C GLY A 21 -4.53 3.67 -1.87
N GLY A 22 -4.12 2.59 -1.18
CA GLY A 22 -5.06 1.74 -0.44
C GLY A 22 -6.03 1.03 -1.37
N PHE A 23 -7.30 0.92 -0.96
CA PHE A 23 -8.37 0.36 -1.80
C PHE A 23 -9.23 1.46 -2.44
N ALA A 24 -8.65 2.65 -2.63
CA ALA A 24 -9.34 3.80 -3.17
C ALA A 24 -9.65 3.56 -4.66
N GLY A 25 -10.75 4.16 -5.10
CA GLY A 25 -11.11 4.25 -6.51
C GLY A 25 -11.55 5.67 -6.85
N GLY A 26 -11.26 6.10 -8.07
CA GLY A 26 -11.47 7.46 -8.55
C GLY A 26 -10.23 8.06 -9.21
N ILE A 27 -10.42 9.16 -9.94
CA ILE A 27 -9.33 9.83 -10.64
C ILE A 27 -8.44 10.60 -9.66
N ASN A 28 -7.13 10.35 -9.67
CA ASN A 28 -6.17 11.02 -8.80
C ASN A 28 -5.76 12.39 -9.35
N TRP A 29 -6.68 13.35 -9.27
CA TRP A 29 -6.47 14.72 -9.76
C TRP A 29 -5.26 15.43 -9.14
N LEU A 30 -4.91 15.09 -7.89
CA LEU A 30 -3.80 15.72 -7.18
C LEU A 30 -2.46 15.32 -7.79
N GLU A 31 -2.24 14.03 -8.03
CA GLU A 31 -1.01 13.55 -8.67
C GLU A 31 -0.95 13.90 -10.15
N MET A 32 -2.09 13.86 -10.86
CA MET A 32 -2.16 14.35 -12.25
C MET A 32 -1.76 15.82 -12.34
N GLY A 33 -2.23 16.66 -11.41
CA GLY A 33 -1.87 18.07 -11.36
C GLY A 33 -0.38 18.30 -11.12
N ALA A 34 0.27 17.45 -10.32
CA ALA A 34 1.72 17.47 -10.15
C ALA A 34 2.44 17.09 -11.45
N GLY A 35 2.02 16.02 -12.12
CA GLY A 35 2.57 15.59 -13.41
C GLY A 35 2.44 16.66 -14.50
N ALA A 36 1.23 17.19 -14.68
CA ALA A 36 0.94 18.24 -15.67
C ALA A 36 1.78 19.51 -15.43
N ARG A 37 2.02 19.87 -14.17
CA ARG A 37 2.89 21.01 -13.82
C ARG A 37 4.33 20.83 -14.31
N TYR A 38 4.80 19.59 -14.45
CA TYR A 38 6.13 19.28 -14.97
C TYR A 38 6.15 19.05 -16.48
N GLY A 39 5.02 19.25 -17.20
CA GLY A 39 4.98 19.18 -18.66
C GLY A 39 4.49 17.85 -19.24
N PHE A 40 4.24 16.83 -18.40
CA PHE A 40 3.74 15.53 -18.83
C PHE A 40 2.28 15.60 -19.29
N ALA A 41 1.93 14.76 -20.26
CA ALA A 41 0.55 14.33 -20.48
C ALA A 41 0.15 13.36 -19.34
N ALA A 42 -0.38 13.92 -18.26
CA ALA A 42 -0.73 13.14 -17.07
C ALA A 42 -2.05 12.35 -17.27
N LEU A 43 -2.06 11.10 -16.83
CA LEU A 43 -3.16 10.14 -16.95
C LEU A 43 -3.45 9.54 -15.56
N SER A 44 -4.70 9.15 -15.33
CA SER A 44 -5.08 8.39 -14.14
C SER A 44 -6.36 7.60 -14.43
N ILE A 45 -6.50 6.44 -13.80
CA ILE A 45 -7.70 5.60 -13.86
C ILE A 45 -8.36 5.49 -12.49
N ASP A 46 -9.66 5.20 -12.47
CA ASP A 46 -10.43 5.06 -11.24
C ASP A 46 -10.29 3.68 -10.57
N THR A 47 -9.49 2.77 -11.15
CA THR A 47 -9.30 1.37 -10.73
C THR A 47 -10.57 0.49 -10.79
N GLY A 48 -11.64 0.95 -11.46
CA GLY A 48 -12.88 0.20 -11.66
C GLY A 48 -13.99 0.50 -10.66
N HIS A 49 -13.81 1.48 -9.75
CA HIS A 49 -14.81 1.87 -8.76
C HIS A 49 -14.56 3.29 -8.22
N ILE A 50 -15.43 3.76 -7.32
CA ILE A 50 -15.27 5.03 -6.61
C ILE A 50 -15.38 4.76 -5.12
N SER A 51 -14.31 5.07 -4.38
CA SER A 51 -14.26 4.88 -2.93
C SER A 51 -13.11 5.65 -2.31
N THR A 52 -13.15 5.84 -0.99
CA THR A 52 -11.94 6.19 -0.25
C THR A 52 -11.05 4.95 -0.06
N ALA A 53 -9.80 5.18 0.34
CA ALA A 53 -8.81 4.12 0.55
C ALA A 53 -9.23 3.03 1.54
N THR A 54 -10.18 3.32 2.43
CA THR A 54 -10.63 2.46 3.53
C THR A 54 -12.04 1.90 3.35
N GLN A 55 -12.70 2.21 2.24
CA GLN A 55 -14.04 1.70 1.91
C GLN A 55 -13.89 0.54 0.94
N LEU A 56 -14.19 -0.67 1.38
CA LEU A 56 -13.98 -1.90 0.61
C LEU A 56 -15.31 -2.59 0.23
N GLU A 57 -16.45 -2.06 0.66
CA GLU A 57 -17.78 -2.60 0.36
C GLU A 57 -18.06 -2.71 -1.15
N TRP A 58 -17.37 -1.93 -1.97
CA TRP A 58 -17.43 -2.01 -3.42
C TRP A 58 -16.97 -3.36 -3.98
N ALA A 59 -16.15 -4.11 -3.23
CA ALA A 59 -15.61 -5.40 -3.64
C ALA A 59 -16.54 -6.58 -3.30
N LEU A 60 -17.52 -6.40 -2.41
CA LEU A 60 -18.38 -7.47 -1.91
C LEU A 60 -19.18 -8.14 -3.04
N GLY A 61 -18.97 -9.44 -3.22
CA GLY A 61 -19.58 -10.27 -4.27
C GLY A 61 -19.20 -9.87 -5.70
N ARG A 62 -18.11 -9.12 -5.90
CA ARG A 62 -17.75 -8.48 -7.18
C ARG A 62 -16.33 -8.83 -7.62
N PRO A 63 -16.08 -10.06 -8.11
CA PRO A 63 -14.75 -10.50 -8.53
C PRO A 63 -14.17 -9.69 -9.70
N GLU A 64 -15.02 -9.19 -10.60
CA GLU A 64 -14.57 -8.33 -11.70
C GLU A 64 -14.00 -7.00 -11.21
N SER A 65 -14.66 -6.35 -10.24
CA SER A 65 -14.15 -5.11 -9.65
C SER A 65 -12.81 -5.35 -8.93
N ARG A 66 -12.66 -6.49 -8.24
CA ARG A 66 -11.37 -6.86 -7.62
C ARG A 66 -10.27 -7.02 -8.67
N THR A 67 -10.62 -7.53 -9.85
CA THR A 67 -9.68 -7.69 -10.97
C THR A 67 -9.32 -6.37 -11.62
N ASP A 68 -10.28 -5.45 -11.77
CA ASP A 68 -10.02 -4.07 -12.21
C ASP A 68 -9.03 -3.38 -11.28
N TRP A 69 -9.27 -3.45 -9.97
CA TRP A 69 -8.37 -2.90 -8.96
C TRP A 69 -7.02 -3.63 -8.93
N GLY A 70 -7.01 -4.96 -9.04
CA GLY A 70 -5.79 -5.74 -8.92
C GLY A 70 -4.76 -5.46 -10.02
N TRP A 71 -5.20 -5.37 -11.28
CA TRP A 71 -4.27 -5.12 -12.40
C TRP A 71 -4.93 -4.60 -13.68
N ARG A 72 -6.20 -4.95 -13.95
CA ARG A 72 -6.77 -4.77 -15.29
C ARG A 72 -6.99 -3.31 -15.66
N ALA A 73 -7.33 -2.46 -14.70
CA ALA A 73 -7.47 -1.02 -14.96
C ALA A 73 -6.14 -0.38 -15.37
N VAL A 74 -5.05 -0.67 -14.63
CA VAL A 74 -3.70 -0.15 -14.92
C VAL A 74 -3.15 -0.72 -16.23
N ASN A 75 -3.44 -1.98 -16.54
CA ASN A 75 -3.08 -2.57 -17.83
C ASN A 75 -3.78 -1.88 -19.02
N GLY A 76 -5.06 -1.50 -18.83
CA GLY A 76 -5.78 -0.69 -19.80
C GLY A 76 -5.13 0.68 -20.01
N GLU A 77 -4.71 1.33 -18.92
CA GLU A 77 -4.00 2.60 -18.96
C GLU A 77 -2.67 2.50 -19.71
N GLY A 78 -1.81 1.52 -19.39
CA GLY A 78 -0.54 1.30 -20.07
C GLY A 78 -0.69 1.01 -21.58
N ARG A 79 -1.76 0.34 -22.00
CA ARG A 79 -2.09 0.15 -23.42
C ARG A 79 -2.50 1.43 -24.13
N VAL A 80 -3.30 2.28 -23.48
CA VAL A 80 -3.68 3.59 -24.06
C VAL A 80 -2.46 4.48 -24.17
N ASP A 81 -1.62 4.46 -23.14
CA ASP A 81 -0.39 5.24 -23.09
C ASP A 81 0.57 4.87 -24.24
N SER A 82 0.92 3.59 -24.36
CA SER A 82 1.79 3.07 -25.42
C SER A 82 1.25 3.24 -26.85
N THR A 83 -0.07 3.46 -27.04
CA THR A 83 -0.69 3.57 -28.37
C THR A 83 -1.16 4.98 -28.75
N GLY A 84 -1.13 5.95 -27.82
CA GLY A 84 -1.60 7.33 -28.01
C GLY A 84 -0.84 8.15 -29.06
N ASN A 85 0.22 7.58 -29.65
CA ASN A 85 1.19 8.24 -30.52
C ASN A 85 0.74 8.50 -31.98
N ASN A 86 -0.54 8.31 -32.32
CA ASN A 86 -0.97 8.23 -33.72
C ASN A 86 -2.07 9.22 -34.17
N SER A 87 -2.35 10.27 -33.38
CA SER A 87 -3.29 11.32 -33.81
C SER A 87 -2.54 12.47 -34.53
N THR A 88 -2.93 12.71 -35.77
CA THR A 88 -2.32 13.63 -36.72
C THR A 88 -2.46 15.10 -36.29
N ASN A 89 -1.56 15.65 -35.46
CA ASN A 89 -0.99 17.01 -35.57
C ASN A 89 -0.24 17.60 -34.34
N GLN A 90 0.01 16.88 -33.25
CA GLN A 90 0.65 17.51 -32.07
C GLN A 90 1.63 16.54 -31.39
N SER A 91 2.84 17.02 -31.09
CA SER A 91 3.94 16.40 -30.31
C SER A 91 3.93 14.87 -30.19
N VAL A 92 4.90 14.21 -30.81
CA VAL A 92 5.17 12.78 -30.62
C VAL A 92 5.43 12.55 -29.13
N ILE A 93 4.60 11.71 -28.49
CA ILE A 93 4.92 11.18 -27.17
C ILE A 93 5.96 10.09 -27.42
N GLU A 94 7.19 10.34 -26.99
CA GLU A 94 8.33 9.45 -27.17
C GLU A 94 8.53 8.53 -25.97
N HIS A 95 8.02 8.93 -24.79
CA HIS A 95 8.23 8.20 -23.54
C HIS A 95 6.96 8.05 -22.71
N SER A 96 6.87 6.92 -22.01
CA SER A 96 5.78 6.61 -21.08
C SER A 96 6.31 6.28 -19.69
N TYR A 97 5.77 6.95 -18.66
CA TYR A 97 6.19 6.78 -17.28
C TYR A 97 5.03 6.46 -16.35
N PHE A 98 5.31 5.68 -15.30
CA PHE A 98 4.37 5.39 -14.21
C PHE A 98 4.89 5.88 -12.85
N SER A 99 4.00 6.45 -12.04
CA SER A 99 4.27 6.78 -10.64
C SER A 99 3.02 6.60 -9.77
N GLY A 100 3.01 5.61 -8.87
CA GLY A 100 1.95 5.45 -7.85
C GLY A 100 2.40 5.79 -6.43
N CYS A 101 1.73 5.34 -5.36
CA CYS A 101 2.28 5.18 -3.99
C CYS A 101 1.52 4.09 -3.25
N SER A 102 2.18 3.29 -2.40
CA SER A 102 1.51 2.17 -1.69
C SER A 102 0.88 1.17 -2.68
N THR A 103 -0.44 0.98 -2.67
CA THR A 103 -1.18 0.14 -3.62
C THR A 103 -0.88 0.44 -5.08
N GLY A 104 -0.90 1.72 -5.48
CA GLY A 104 -0.64 2.12 -6.86
C GLY A 104 0.67 1.58 -7.42
N ARG A 105 1.67 1.36 -6.56
CA ARG A 105 2.96 0.79 -6.99
C ARG A 105 3.00 -0.74 -6.90
N GLY A 106 2.14 -1.36 -6.09
CA GLY A 106 1.84 -2.78 -6.23
C GLY A 106 1.21 -3.07 -7.58
N GLN A 107 0.25 -2.25 -8.00
CA GLN A 107 -0.41 -2.32 -9.32
C GLN A 107 0.58 -2.02 -10.46
N GLY A 108 1.45 -1.02 -10.31
CA GLY A 108 2.54 -0.76 -11.27
C GLY A 108 3.56 -1.91 -11.35
N LEU A 109 3.91 -2.56 -10.24
CA LEU A 109 4.81 -3.72 -10.25
C LEU A 109 4.14 -4.92 -10.90
N LYS A 110 2.84 -5.11 -10.64
CA LYS A 110 2.05 -6.12 -11.32
C LYS A 110 2.03 -5.88 -12.83
N GLU A 111 1.87 -4.63 -13.25
CA GLU A 111 1.91 -4.26 -14.66
C GLU A 111 3.27 -4.56 -15.29
N ALA A 112 4.37 -4.26 -14.60
CA ALA A 112 5.71 -4.62 -15.08
C ALA A 112 5.91 -6.14 -15.26
N GLN A 113 5.24 -6.97 -14.45
CA GLN A 113 5.28 -8.44 -14.57
C GLN A 113 4.43 -8.96 -15.74
N ILE A 114 3.26 -8.38 -16.00
CA ILE A 114 2.32 -8.89 -17.01
C ILE A 114 2.46 -8.21 -18.37
N SER A 115 3.06 -7.03 -18.42
CA SER A 115 3.22 -6.19 -19.61
C SER A 115 4.42 -5.25 -19.44
N SER A 116 5.62 -5.82 -19.50
CA SER A 116 6.89 -5.09 -19.31
C SER A 116 7.14 -3.95 -20.33
N GLY A 117 6.39 -3.92 -21.44
CA GLY A 117 6.43 -2.85 -22.43
C GLY A 117 5.42 -1.72 -22.21
N SER A 118 4.68 -1.71 -21.11
CA SER A 118 3.64 -0.69 -20.85
C SER A 118 4.22 0.68 -20.48
N PHE A 119 5.41 0.74 -19.88
CA PHE A 119 6.08 1.97 -19.47
C PHE A 119 7.59 1.87 -19.70
N ASP A 120 8.21 2.96 -20.18
CA ASP A 120 9.67 3.07 -20.32
C ASP A 120 10.38 3.28 -18.98
N GLY A 121 9.66 3.84 -17.99
CA GLY A 121 10.18 4.05 -16.66
C GLY A 121 9.10 4.02 -15.58
N VAL A 122 9.39 3.29 -14.51
CA VAL A 122 8.46 3.12 -13.39
C VAL A 122 9.11 3.61 -12.11
N LEU A 123 8.47 4.56 -11.43
CA LEU A 123 8.85 4.97 -10.09
C LEU A 123 7.98 4.20 -9.11
N MET A 124 8.59 3.53 -8.12
CA MET A 124 7.87 2.72 -7.11
C MET A 124 8.46 2.84 -5.68
N GLY A 125 8.01 3.80 -4.89
CA GLY A 125 8.17 3.87 -3.42
C GLY A 125 7.10 3.15 -2.56
N ALA A 126 7.55 2.28 -1.65
CA ALA A 126 6.72 1.51 -0.72
C ALA A 126 5.59 0.68 -1.38
N PRO A 127 5.90 -0.19 -2.36
CA PRO A 127 4.88 -0.96 -3.08
C PRO A 127 4.15 -1.96 -2.16
N ALA A 128 2.81 -1.91 -2.16
CA ALA A 128 1.96 -2.90 -1.48
C ALA A 128 1.75 -4.17 -2.34
N TRP A 129 2.83 -4.66 -2.92
CA TRP A 129 2.91 -5.73 -3.92
C TRP A 129 2.45 -7.12 -3.44
N TYR A 130 2.68 -7.49 -2.18
CA TYR A 130 2.29 -8.80 -1.66
C TYR A 130 0.95 -8.69 -0.93
N THR A 131 -0.10 -8.28 -1.66
CA THR A 131 -1.39 -7.85 -1.09
C THR A 131 -2.00 -8.89 -0.14
N SER A 132 -1.98 -10.17 -0.53
CA SER A 132 -2.47 -11.28 0.31
C SER A 132 -1.78 -11.32 1.67
N ARG A 133 -0.44 -11.32 1.69
CA ARG A 133 0.35 -11.40 2.92
C ARG A 133 0.34 -10.11 3.74
N LEU A 134 0.40 -8.95 3.08
CA LEU A 134 0.45 -7.65 3.75
C LEU A 134 -0.83 -7.38 4.53
N ASN A 135 -2.00 -7.63 3.95
CA ASN A 135 -3.28 -7.42 4.64
C ASN A 135 -3.47 -8.44 5.77
N ASN A 136 -3.14 -9.71 5.56
CA ASN A 136 -3.16 -10.74 6.60
C ASN A 136 -2.27 -10.37 7.81
N TRP A 137 -1.05 -9.89 7.56
CA TRP A 137 -0.16 -9.38 8.61
C TRP A 137 -0.80 -8.21 9.37
N ALA A 138 -1.36 -7.26 8.64
CA ALA A 138 -1.99 -6.11 9.25
C ALA A 138 -3.23 -6.52 10.08
N THR A 139 -4.00 -7.53 9.65
CA THR A 139 -5.09 -8.13 10.41
C THR A 139 -4.57 -8.82 11.68
N LYS A 140 -3.46 -9.56 11.59
CA LYS A 140 -2.83 -10.21 12.76
C LYS A 140 -2.31 -9.19 13.78
N VAL A 141 -1.68 -8.10 13.33
CA VAL A 141 -1.23 -7.00 14.20
C VAL A 141 -2.41 -6.35 14.91
N ALA A 142 -3.51 -6.10 14.20
CA ALA A 142 -4.75 -5.61 14.80
C ALA A 142 -5.32 -6.61 15.82
N GLN A 143 -5.32 -7.91 15.50
CA GLN A 143 -5.77 -8.98 16.40
C GLN A 143 -4.97 -9.02 17.71
N TRP A 144 -3.64 -8.86 17.66
CA TRP A 144 -2.82 -8.80 18.87
C TRP A 144 -3.08 -7.59 19.76
N ASN A 145 -3.52 -6.48 19.15
CA ASN A 145 -3.85 -5.24 19.86
C ASN A 145 -5.29 -5.20 20.37
N TRP A 146 -6.15 -6.11 19.91
CA TRP A 146 -7.57 -6.19 20.24
C TRP A 146 -7.83 -7.12 21.45
N PRO A 147 -8.88 -6.88 22.27
CA PRO A 147 -9.79 -5.73 22.29
C PRO A 147 -9.19 -4.48 22.96
N ALA A 148 -9.82 -3.32 22.78
CA ALA A 148 -9.32 -2.03 23.29
C ALA A 148 -9.19 -1.93 24.82
N ASP A 149 -9.94 -2.76 25.56
CA ASP A 149 -9.95 -2.79 27.02
C ASP A 149 -8.92 -3.77 27.63
N ARG A 150 -8.19 -4.52 26.81
CA ARG A 150 -7.16 -5.45 27.31
C ARG A 150 -5.96 -4.70 27.90
N PRO A 151 -5.27 -5.25 28.92
CA PRO A 151 -4.08 -4.63 29.51
C PRO A 151 -2.92 -4.38 28.53
N GLY A 152 -2.84 -5.17 27.47
CA GLY A 152 -1.80 -5.05 26.44
C GLY A 152 -2.18 -4.17 25.25
N HIS A 153 -3.31 -3.46 25.27
CA HIS A 153 -3.71 -2.58 24.19
C HIS A 153 -2.74 -1.40 24.07
N ILE A 154 -2.29 -1.14 22.84
CA ILE A 154 -1.50 0.01 22.45
C ILE A 154 -2.45 1.07 21.92
N PRO A 155 -2.70 2.16 22.68
CA PRO A 155 -3.46 3.27 22.16
C PRO A 155 -2.65 3.94 21.06
N TRP A 156 -3.30 4.28 19.95
CA TRP A 156 -2.65 4.92 18.80
C TRP A 156 -1.92 6.22 19.15
N THR A 157 -2.41 6.94 20.17
CA THR A 157 -1.79 8.16 20.70
C THR A 157 -0.39 7.92 21.27
N ALA A 158 -0.08 6.70 21.73
CA ALA A 158 1.25 6.35 22.21
C ALA A 158 2.27 6.16 21.08
N LEU A 159 1.83 5.80 19.86
CA LEU A 159 2.72 5.47 18.74
C LEU A 159 3.56 6.66 18.29
N ARG A 160 3.00 7.88 18.31
CA ARG A 160 3.77 9.10 17.97
C ARG A 160 4.90 9.36 18.97
N THR A 161 4.64 9.14 20.25
CA THR A 161 5.65 9.36 21.29
C THR A 161 6.68 8.22 21.30
N LEU A 162 6.27 6.99 20.98
CA LEU A 162 7.18 5.87 20.74
C LEU A 162 8.12 6.17 19.57
N ALA A 163 7.59 6.67 18.45
CA ALA A 163 8.39 7.04 17.28
C ALA A 163 9.48 8.05 17.65
N ARG A 164 9.11 9.08 18.43
CA ARG A 164 10.06 10.08 18.92
C ARG A 164 11.14 9.47 19.80
N GLU A 165 10.80 8.55 20.69
CA GLU A 165 11.80 7.91 21.56
C GLU A 165 12.73 6.99 20.75
N VAL A 166 12.22 6.28 19.75
CA VAL A 166 13.02 5.46 18.84
C VAL A 166 13.99 6.32 18.03
N SER A 167 13.50 7.40 17.40
CA SER A 167 14.36 8.35 16.68
C SER A 167 15.41 8.97 17.62
N ARG A 168 14.99 9.38 18.82
CA ARG A 168 15.91 9.93 19.83
C ARG A 168 17.01 8.94 20.16
N ARG A 169 16.70 7.68 20.46
CA ARG A 169 17.70 6.64 20.78
C ARG A 169 18.66 6.35 19.62
N ALA A 170 18.17 6.45 18.38
CA ALA A 170 19.00 6.27 17.19
C ALA A 170 19.98 7.46 17.00
N GLU A 171 19.51 8.69 17.20
CA GLU A 171 20.32 9.92 17.13
C GLU A 171 21.30 10.07 18.31
N ASP A 172 20.87 9.63 19.51
CA ASP A 172 21.62 9.67 20.78
C ASP A 172 22.81 8.69 20.82
N SER A 173 23.06 7.93 19.74
CA SER A 173 24.39 7.34 19.51
C SER A 173 25.48 8.40 19.27
N THR A 174 25.11 9.68 19.08
CA THR A 174 26.06 10.78 18.81
C THR A 174 25.88 12.08 19.61
N ARG A 175 24.79 12.31 20.38
CA ARG A 175 24.68 13.49 21.26
C ARG A 175 23.52 13.43 22.27
N ALA A 176 23.85 13.65 23.55
CA ALA A 176 22.89 13.78 24.64
C ALA A 176 22.06 15.08 24.50
N THR A 177 20.74 14.94 24.38
CA THR A 177 19.78 16.06 24.45
C THR A 177 18.63 15.73 25.44
N PRO A 178 17.99 16.75 26.08
CA PRO A 178 17.13 16.57 27.25
C PRO A 178 15.82 15.79 27.03
N GLN A 179 15.29 15.28 28.15
CA GLN A 179 14.08 14.46 28.29
C GLN A 179 12.85 15.01 27.54
N SER A 180 12.38 14.24 26.56
CA SER A 180 11.02 14.28 26.02
C SER A 180 10.12 13.34 26.84
N GLU A 181 8.81 13.64 26.87
CA GLU A 181 7.75 12.84 27.50
C GLU A 181 8.00 11.33 27.35
N SER A 182 8.32 10.67 28.47
CA SER A 182 8.51 9.23 28.49
C SER A 182 7.17 8.53 28.27
N VAL A 183 7.07 7.68 27.25
CA VAL A 183 5.96 6.72 27.18
C VAL A 183 6.20 5.66 28.25
N CYS A 184 5.36 5.66 29.29
CA CYS A 184 5.33 4.56 30.24
C CYS A 184 4.44 3.45 29.67
N LEU A 185 5.06 2.42 29.11
CA LEU A 185 4.35 1.21 28.69
C LEU A 185 4.32 0.17 29.81
N THR A 186 3.23 -0.56 29.92
CA THR A 186 3.16 -1.76 30.78
C THR A 186 3.91 -2.93 30.15
N GLU A 187 4.30 -3.93 30.94
CA GLU A 187 4.88 -5.18 30.41
C GLU A 187 3.96 -5.85 29.38
N ALA A 188 2.64 -5.79 29.59
CA ALA A 188 1.67 -6.33 28.64
C ALA A 188 1.68 -5.57 27.31
N GLN A 189 1.80 -4.23 27.34
CA GLN A 189 1.93 -3.40 26.14
C GLN A 189 3.26 -3.65 25.43
N ILE A 190 4.36 -3.76 26.16
CA ILE A 190 5.66 -4.14 25.60
C ILE A 190 5.55 -5.50 24.89
N GLY A 191 4.86 -6.47 25.49
CA GLY A 191 4.58 -7.76 24.87
C GLY A 191 3.79 -7.66 23.56
N THR A 192 2.79 -6.78 23.48
CA THR A 192 2.04 -6.53 22.23
C THR A 192 2.92 -5.89 21.17
N LEU A 193 3.71 -4.86 21.51
CA LEU A 193 4.63 -4.24 20.56
C LEU A 193 5.68 -5.22 20.05
N ARG A 194 6.24 -6.07 20.92
CA ARG A 194 7.19 -7.11 20.50
C ARG A 194 6.60 -8.04 19.45
N ARG A 195 5.32 -8.40 19.57
CA ARG A 195 4.62 -9.17 18.54
C ARG A 195 4.41 -8.36 17.27
N ALA A 196 3.93 -7.12 17.39
CA ALA A 196 3.69 -6.25 16.23
C ALA A 196 4.94 -5.94 15.40
N TYR A 197 6.12 -5.94 16.03
CA TYR A 197 7.43 -5.75 15.39
C TYR A 197 8.13 -7.07 15.00
N ALA A 198 7.60 -8.23 15.38
CA ALA A 198 8.16 -9.52 15.01
C ALA A 198 7.70 -9.95 13.61
N ASP A 199 8.44 -10.88 13.02
CA ASP A 199 8.00 -11.60 11.84
C ASP A 199 6.66 -12.30 12.11
N TYR A 200 5.72 -12.13 11.19
CA TYR A 200 4.51 -12.93 11.22
C TYR A 200 4.76 -14.25 10.49
N VAL A 201 4.72 -15.33 11.26
CA VAL A 201 4.90 -16.70 10.80
C VAL A 201 3.59 -17.44 11.01
N SER A 202 3.21 -18.30 10.07
CA SER A 202 2.08 -19.21 10.22
C SER A 202 2.33 -20.15 11.40
N GLU A 203 1.33 -20.24 12.28
CA GLU A 203 1.29 -21.14 13.42
C GLU A 203 1.13 -22.61 12.98
N SER A 204 0.47 -22.87 11.85
CA SER A 204 0.24 -24.21 11.29
C SER A 204 1.43 -24.76 10.50
N THR A 205 2.07 -23.95 9.67
CA THR A 205 3.13 -24.41 8.74
C THR A 205 4.54 -23.96 9.12
N GLY A 206 4.68 -22.93 9.97
CA GLY A 206 5.97 -22.30 10.25
C GLY A 206 6.49 -21.43 9.08
N GLU A 207 5.67 -21.18 8.07
CA GLU A 207 6.02 -20.32 6.94
C GLU A 207 6.07 -18.84 7.35
N LEU A 208 7.13 -18.14 6.94
CA LEU A 208 7.18 -16.68 7.04
C LEU A 208 6.11 -16.08 6.13
N ILE A 209 5.11 -15.41 6.71
CA ILE A 209 4.05 -14.70 5.99
C ILE A 209 4.51 -13.29 5.66
N GLN A 210 4.94 -12.51 6.65
CA GLN A 210 5.38 -11.14 6.45
C GLN A 210 6.51 -10.80 7.42
N PRO A 211 7.62 -10.20 6.95
CA PRO A 211 8.65 -9.68 7.84
C PRO A 211 8.11 -8.62 8.79
N GLY A 212 8.63 -8.61 10.02
CA GLY A 212 8.32 -7.59 10.99
C GLY A 212 8.77 -6.19 10.50
N PRO A 213 8.01 -5.13 10.80
CA PRO A 213 8.44 -3.77 10.46
C PRO A 213 9.72 -3.41 11.23
N LEU A 214 10.53 -2.52 10.66
CA LEU A 214 11.72 -2.02 11.34
C LEU A 214 11.34 -1.00 12.43
N LEU A 215 12.11 -0.95 13.52
CA LEU A 215 12.03 0.15 14.48
C LEU A 215 12.24 1.49 13.76
N GLY A 216 11.44 2.50 14.07
CA GLY A 216 11.38 3.76 13.30
C GLY A 216 10.27 3.78 12.26
N SER A 217 9.61 2.63 12.03
CA SER A 217 8.43 2.50 11.15
C SER A 217 7.12 2.60 11.94
N GLU A 218 7.09 3.36 13.04
CA GLU A 218 5.88 3.50 13.87
C GLU A 218 4.70 4.06 13.08
N TRP A 219 4.96 4.81 11.99
CA TRP A 219 3.93 5.24 11.05
C TRP A 219 3.22 4.07 10.35
N THR A 220 3.94 3.00 10.01
CA THR A 220 3.35 1.78 9.44
C THR A 220 2.45 1.10 10.47
N ILE A 221 2.94 0.96 11.72
CA ILE A 221 2.13 0.42 12.82
C ILE A 221 0.91 1.32 13.09
N HIS A 222 1.07 2.64 13.01
CA HIS A 222 -0.02 3.60 13.16
C HIS A 222 -1.11 3.43 12.10
N ALA A 223 -0.77 3.14 10.84
CA ALA A 223 -1.78 2.86 9.82
C ALA A 223 -2.69 1.66 10.17
N VAL A 224 -2.17 0.71 10.95
CA VAL A 224 -2.90 -0.49 11.40
C VAL A 224 -3.63 -0.26 12.73
N LEU A 225 -3.00 0.44 13.67
CA LEU A 225 -3.48 0.56 15.05
C LEU A 225 -4.18 1.89 15.37
N ASN A 226 -4.31 2.83 14.42
CA ASN A 226 -5.01 4.11 14.61
C ASN A 226 -6.55 4.00 14.61
N TYR A 227 -7.05 2.89 15.13
CA TYR A 227 -8.47 2.58 15.23
C TYR A 227 -8.71 1.93 16.58
N SER A 228 -9.87 2.22 17.19
CA SER A 228 -10.29 1.57 18.43
C SER A 228 -10.54 0.07 18.22
N ASP A 229 -10.97 -0.30 17.01
CA ASP A 229 -11.11 -1.66 16.52
C ASP A 229 -10.02 -1.98 15.48
N ALA A 230 -10.15 -3.08 14.75
CA ALA A 230 -9.26 -3.36 13.63
C ALA A 230 -9.40 -2.31 12.51
N SER A 231 -8.27 -1.89 11.94
CA SER A 231 -8.25 -0.94 10.82
C SER A 231 -9.12 -1.39 9.65
N PRO A 232 -9.90 -0.49 9.01
CA PRO A 232 -10.67 -0.85 7.82
C PRO A 232 -9.81 -1.38 6.66
N TYR A 233 -8.52 -1.02 6.59
CA TYR A 233 -7.60 -1.61 5.62
C TYR A 233 -7.39 -3.12 5.85
N THR A 234 -7.46 -3.57 7.10
CA THR A 234 -7.11 -4.93 7.49
C THR A 234 -8.34 -5.80 7.49
N ILE A 235 -9.24 -5.56 8.44
CA ILE A 235 -10.46 -6.36 8.54
C ILE A 235 -11.40 -6.16 7.35
N GLY A 236 -11.34 -5.00 6.69
CA GLY A 236 -12.11 -4.76 5.46
C GLY A 236 -11.63 -5.64 4.31
N TYR A 237 -10.32 -5.91 4.19
CA TYR A 237 -9.79 -6.83 3.18
C TYR A 237 -10.36 -8.24 3.40
N GLU A 238 -10.30 -8.74 4.64
CA GLU A 238 -10.85 -10.05 4.98
C GLU A 238 -12.34 -10.12 4.64
N ARG A 239 -13.12 -9.12 5.09
CA ARG A 239 -14.59 -9.09 4.91
C ARG A 239 -15.01 -9.03 3.46
N TYR A 240 -14.55 -8.02 2.73
CA TYR A 240 -15.18 -7.62 1.48
C TYR A 240 -14.39 -8.03 0.24
N PHE A 241 -13.09 -8.28 0.39
CA PHE A 241 -12.19 -8.56 -0.72
C PHE A 241 -11.84 -10.05 -0.81
N LEU A 242 -11.61 -10.70 0.34
CA LEU A 242 -11.25 -12.10 0.42
C LEU A 242 -12.45 -13.03 0.65
N LEU A 243 -13.18 -12.85 1.75
CA LEU A 243 -14.14 -13.84 2.26
C LEU A 243 -15.57 -13.66 1.75
N ASP A 244 -15.92 -12.45 1.30
CA ASP A 244 -17.32 -12.07 1.03
C ASP A 244 -18.24 -12.24 2.25
N ASP A 245 -17.70 -11.94 3.43
CA ASP A 245 -18.36 -12.06 4.73
C ASP A 245 -18.26 -10.73 5.49
N PRO A 246 -19.28 -9.86 5.44
CA PRO A 246 -19.28 -8.58 6.14
C PRO A 246 -19.24 -8.71 7.68
N GLU A 247 -19.64 -9.87 8.22
CA GLU A 247 -19.73 -10.10 9.65
C GLU A 247 -18.42 -10.63 10.26
N PHE A 248 -17.45 -11.00 9.42
CA PHE A 248 -16.17 -11.56 9.86
C PHE A 248 -15.47 -10.67 10.91
N GLY A 249 -15.15 -11.24 12.07
CA GLY A 249 -14.52 -10.56 13.19
C GLY A 249 -13.01 -10.71 13.21
N VAL A 250 -12.29 -9.71 13.75
CA VAL A 250 -10.83 -9.82 13.92
C VAL A 250 -10.43 -10.97 14.85
N SER A 251 -11.31 -11.37 15.77
CA SER A 251 -11.14 -12.54 16.63
C SER A 251 -11.14 -13.86 15.85
N ASP A 252 -11.76 -13.90 14.67
CA ASP A 252 -11.95 -15.10 13.87
C ASP A 252 -10.74 -15.37 12.95
N PHE A 253 -9.87 -14.38 12.78
CA PHE A 253 -8.68 -14.47 11.95
C PHE A 253 -7.70 -15.56 12.45
N ASN A 254 -7.33 -16.46 11.55
CA ASN A 254 -6.47 -17.60 11.81
C ASN A 254 -5.78 -18.05 10.52
N ASP A 255 -4.91 -19.05 10.62
CA ASP A 255 -4.08 -19.51 9.50
C ASP A 255 -4.87 -20.05 8.30
N SER A 256 -6.10 -20.54 8.48
CA SER A 256 -6.93 -20.96 7.35
C SER A 256 -7.35 -19.77 6.46
N VAL A 257 -7.49 -18.57 7.05
CA VAL A 257 -7.72 -17.33 6.29
C VAL A 257 -6.46 -16.94 5.51
N VAL A 258 -5.29 -17.10 6.12
CA VAL A 258 -3.99 -16.86 5.47
C VAL A 258 -3.78 -17.78 4.28
N GLU A 259 -4.03 -19.07 4.44
CA GLU A 259 -3.94 -20.08 3.39
C GLU A 259 -4.92 -19.80 2.26
N LEU A 260 -6.16 -19.40 2.59
CA LEU A 260 -7.16 -19.02 1.59
C LEU A 260 -6.71 -17.79 0.79
N SER A 261 -6.19 -16.76 1.47
CA SER A 261 -5.69 -15.53 0.85
C SER A 261 -4.56 -15.82 -0.14
N ALA A 262 -3.58 -16.63 0.26
CA ALA A 262 -2.47 -17.04 -0.61
C ALA A 262 -2.94 -17.89 -1.81
N ARG A 263 -3.88 -18.81 -1.60
CA ARG A 263 -4.43 -19.67 -2.67
C ARG A 263 -5.29 -18.89 -3.67
N SER A 264 -6.11 -17.97 -3.18
CA SER A 264 -7.16 -17.35 -4.00
C SER A 264 -6.68 -16.11 -4.73
N ASP A 265 -5.69 -15.38 -4.18
CA ASP A 265 -5.17 -14.10 -4.68
C ASP A 265 -6.27 -13.27 -5.35
N PRO A 266 -7.29 -12.83 -4.58
CA PRO A 266 -8.47 -12.21 -5.15
C PRO A 266 -8.09 -11.03 -6.05
N GLY A 267 -8.62 -11.01 -7.27
CA GLY A 267 -8.30 -9.99 -8.27
C GLY A 267 -6.91 -10.12 -8.92
N GLY A 268 -6.12 -11.13 -8.57
CA GLY A 268 -4.75 -11.30 -9.09
C GLY A 268 -3.81 -10.17 -8.67
N ALA A 269 -4.05 -9.57 -7.51
CA ALA A 269 -3.40 -8.32 -7.08
C ALA A 269 -1.96 -8.51 -6.60
N THR A 270 -1.58 -9.73 -6.23
CA THR A 270 -0.21 -10.01 -5.78
C THR A 270 0.77 -9.92 -6.95
N ALA A 271 1.87 -9.19 -6.71
CA ALA A 271 2.94 -8.96 -7.68
C ALA A 271 4.27 -9.59 -7.21
N ASP A 272 4.31 -10.90 -7.05
CA ASP A 272 5.46 -11.66 -6.55
C ASP A 272 6.22 -12.48 -7.61
N ASP A 273 5.92 -12.28 -8.90
CA ASP A 273 6.72 -12.87 -9.99
C ASP A 273 7.98 -12.03 -10.28
N TYR A 274 9.02 -12.28 -9.50
CA TYR A 274 10.32 -11.63 -9.64
C TYR A 274 11.01 -11.92 -10.98
N GLY A 275 10.72 -13.07 -11.60
CA GLY A 275 11.36 -13.50 -12.84
C GLY A 275 10.82 -12.77 -14.05
N ALA A 276 9.57 -12.30 -13.99
CA ALA A 276 8.92 -11.60 -15.09
C ALA A 276 9.41 -10.15 -15.31
N VAL A 277 10.16 -9.58 -14.37
CA VAL A 277 10.65 -8.18 -14.42
C VAL A 277 12.12 -8.08 -14.88
N ALA A 278 12.75 -9.23 -15.22
CA ALA A 278 14.18 -9.33 -15.54
C ALA A 278 14.51 -9.18 -17.05
#